data_AF-A0A2I0T3D6-F1
#
_entry.id   AF-A0A2I0T3D6-F1
#
_cell.length_a   1.000
_cell.length_b   1.000
_cell.length_c   1.000
_cell.angle_alpha   90.00
_cell.angle_beta   90.00
_cell.angle_gamma   90.00
#
_symmetry.space_group_name_H-M   'P 1'
#
loop_
_entity.id
_entity.type
_entity.pdbx_description
1 polymer ?
#
loop_
_entity_poly.entity_id
_entity_poly.type
_entity_poly.pdbx_seq_one_letter_code
_entity_poly.pdbx_strand_id
1 'polypeptide(L)'
;MARLCFAVYAVMDKMKTKKSTKAMNPSKYQTIRKAGKVHYPVAWVNTMVFDYKGQLKNGEVVLHSWSSFPDELEEMLNPMGTVQTNPYTENATALHIRFQEYSKQPINYPPFDKVRYDSQSMNAYM
;
A
#
# COMPACT_ATOMS: atom_id res chain seq x y z
N MET A 1 -6.97 10.59 -8.17
CA MET A 1 -5.51 10.30 -8.18
C MET A 1 -5.32 8.93 -7.53
N ALA A 2 -4.89 7.92 -8.30
CA ALA A 2 -4.83 6.54 -7.81
C ALA A 2 -3.58 6.29 -6.95
N ARG A 3 -3.80 5.64 -5.80
CA ARG A 3 -2.77 5.29 -4.82
C ARG A 3 -2.68 3.78 -4.68
N LEU A 4 -1.46 3.26 -4.67
CA LEU A 4 -1.17 1.86 -4.41
C LEU A 4 -0.60 1.73 -3.00
N CYS A 5 -1.29 0.98 -2.14
CA CYS A 5 -0.95 0.83 -0.73
C CYS A 5 -0.51 -0.60 -0.44
N PHE A 6 0.62 -0.75 0.25
CA PHE A 6 1.16 -2.04 0.68
C PHE A 6 1.31 -2.09 2.19
N ALA A 7 1.01 -3.25 2.76
CA ALA A 7 1.33 -3.59 4.14
C ALA A 7 1.83 -5.04 4.20
N VAL A 8 2.90 -5.24 4.97
CA VAL A 8 3.54 -6.53 5.21
C VAL A 8 3.19 -6.97 6.63
N TYR A 9 2.63 -8.17 6.72
CA TYR A 9 2.27 -8.80 7.98
C TYR A 9 2.96 -10.15 8.11
N ALA A 10 3.51 -10.45 9.28
CA ALA A 10 3.84 -11.81 9.65
C ALA A 10 2.58 -12.49 10.17
N VAL A 11 2.23 -13.65 9.59
CA VAL A 11 0.98 -14.35 9.90
C VAL A 11 1.28 -15.58 10.75
N MET A 12 0.66 -15.67 11.92
CA MET A 12 0.71 -16.87 12.75
C MET A 12 -0.67 -17.50 12.89
N ASP A 13 -0.72 -18.82 12.75
CA ASP A 13 -1.91 -19.59 13.07
C ASP A 13 -2.16 -19.56 14.57
N LYS A 14 -3.44 -19.59 14.95
CA LYS A 14 -3.84 -19.68 16.35
C LYS A 14 -3.45 -21.06 16.88
N MET A 15 -2.29 -21.19 17.52
CA MET A 15 -1.94 -22.41 18.23
C MET A 15 -3.02 -22.71 19.29
N LYS A 16 -3.61 -23.90 19.23
CA LYS A 16 -4.39 -24.48 20.32
C LYS A 16 -3.43 -25.00 21.40
N THR A 17 -2.67 -24.12 22.06
CA THR A 17 -1.86 -24.50 23.21
C THR A 17 -2.55 -24.11 24.51
N LYS A 18 -2.67 -25.11 25.39
CA LYS A 18 -3.27 -25.03 26.73
C LYS A 18 -2.65 -23.86 27.50
N LYS A 19 -3.48 -23.18 28.31
CA LYS A 19 -3.11 -22.10 29.25
C LYS A 19 -1.64 -22.20 29.70
N SER A 20 -0.81 -21.28 29.23
CA SER A 20 0.46 -20.95 29.86
C SER A 20 0.54 -19.43 29.95
N THR A 21 0.43 -18.95 31.19
CA THR A 21 0.66 -17.58 31.62
C THR A 21 2.13 -17.24 31.44
N LYS A 22 2.43 -16.42 30.43
CA LYS A 22 3.39 -15.32 30.51
C LYS A 22 2.96 -14.32 29.45
N ALA A 23 2.47 -13.17 29.91
CA ALA A 23 2.20 -12.03 29.04
C ALA A 23 3.52 -11.68 28.35
N MET A 24 3.69 -12.17 27.12
CA MET A 24 4.62 -11.59 26.18
C MET A 24 4.22 -10.12 26.11
N ASN A 25 5.13 -9.23 26.52
CA ASN A 25 4.91 -7.78 26.59
C ASN A 25 3.92 -7.35 25.50
N PRO A 26 2.87 -6.58 25.82
CA PRO A 26 2.00 -6.04 24.78
C PRO A 26 2.92 -5.36 23.79
N SER A 27 3.05 -6.00 22.63
CA SER A 27 3.88 -5.50 21.55
C SER A 27 3.41 -4.07 21.34
N LYS A 28 4.37 -3.13 21.28
CA LYS A 28 4.13 -1.70 21.03
C LYS A 28 3.22 -1.46 19.80
N TYR A 29 3.02 -2.49 18.98
CA TYR A 29 2.13 -2.55 17.84
C TYR A 29 0.93 -3.47 18.11
N GLN A 30 -0.27 -2.95 17.88
CA GLN A 30 -1.52 -3.70 17.99
C GLN A 30 -1.58 -4.83 16.95
N THR A 31 -1.74 -6.07 17.40
CA THR A 31 -1.90 -7.22 16.49
C THR A 31 -3.30 -7.26 15.89
N ILE A 32 -3.42 -7.59 14.61
CA ILE A 32 -4.70 -7.65 13.89
C ILE A 32 -5.18 -9.10 13.82
N ARG A 33 -6.44 -9.36 14.13
CA ARG A 33 -7.06 -10.69 14.01
C ARG A 33 -8.02 -10.71 12.83
N LYS A 34 -7.75 -11.55 11.82
CA LYS A 34 -8.62 -11.69 10.63
C LYS A 34 -8.58 -13.14 10.13
N ALA A 35 -9.75 -13.68 9.79
CA ALA A 35 -9.93 -15.06 9.30
C ALA A 35 -9.27 -16.14 10.18
N GLY A 36 -9.35 -16.00 11.51
CA GLY A 36 -8.82 -16.97 12.47
C GLY A 36 -7.29 -16.94 12.65
N LYS A 37 -6.58 -16.06 11.95
CA LYS A 37 -5.13 -15.87 12.05
C LYS A 37 -4.78 -14.57 12.78
N VAL A 38 -3.59 -14.54 13.37
CA VAL A 38 -3.02 -13.35 14.00
C VAL A 38 -1.99 -12.76 13.05
N HIS A 39 -2.16 -11.48 12.72
CA HIS A 39 -1.32 -10.72 11.81
C HIS A 39 -0.51 -9.71 12.62
N TYR A 40 0.80 -9.83 12.53
CA TYR A 40 1.76 -8.95 13.19
C TYR A 40 2.27 -7.93 12.17
N PRO A 41 2.00 -6.63 12.34
CA PRO A 41 2.44 -5.61 11.41
C PRO A 41 3.97 -5.55 11.37
N VAL A 42 4.55 -5.55 10.17
CA VAL A 42 6.00 -5.48 9.95
C VAL A 42 6.39 -4.14 9.34
N ALA A 43 5.80 -3.81 8.19
CA ALA A 43 6.08 -2.56 7.48
C ALA A 43 4.93 -2.18 6.54
N TRP A 44 4.80 -0.90 6.22
CA TRP A 44 3.88 -0.43 5.18
C TRP A 44 4.56 0.60 4.29
N VAL A 45 4.11 0.68 3.04
CA VAL A 45 4.58 1.69 2.08
C VAL A 45 3.51 1.96 1.05
N ASN A 46 3.38 3.22 0.66
CA ASN A 46 2.45 3.63 -0.35
C ASN A 46 3.20 4.29 -1.50
N THR A 47 2.66 4.18 -2.70
CA THR A 47 3.20 4.86 -3.88
C THR A 47 2.07 5.31 -4.79
N MET A 48 2.29 6.40 -5.52
CA MET A 48 1.36 6.83 -6.56
C MET A 48 1.48 5.91 -7.78
N VAL A 49 0.36 5.62 -8.46
CA VAL A 49 0.33 4.86 -9.72
C VAL A 49 0.82 5.72 -10.88
N PHE A 50 0.45 6.99 -10.89
CA PHE A 50 0.97 8.01 -11.81
C PHE A 50 2.04 8.84 -11.12
N ASP A 51 3.04 9.31 -11.86
CA ASP A 51 4.04 10.24 -11.35
C ASP A 51 3.51 11.69 -11.29
N TYR A 52 4.38 12.63 -10.94
CA TYR A 52 4.02 14.05 -10.80
C TYR A 52 3.66 14.73 -12.13
N LYS A 53 4.04 14.14 -13.27
CA LYS A 53 3.66 14.61 -14.62
C LYS A 53 2.35 13.98 -15.10
N GLY A 54 1.77 13.08 -14.31
CA GLY A 54 0.63 12.29 -14.73
C GLY A 54 1.00 11.13 -15.65
N GLN A 55 2.27 10.72 -15.72
CA GLN A 55 2.69 9.54 -16.48
C GLN A 55 2.48 8.27 -15.64
N LEU A 56 1.92 7.22 -16.23
CA LEU A 56 1.81 5.91 -15.59
C LEU A 56 3.21 5.37 -15.32
N LYS A 57 3.50 5.01 -14.07
CA LYS A 57 4.78 4.41 -13.70
C LYS A 57 4.95 3.06 -14.40
N ASN A 58 6.19 2.78 -14.81
CA ASN A 58 6.60 1.53 -15.43
C ASN A 58 7.97 1.10 -14.85
N GLY A 59 8.35 -0.16 -15.09
CA GLY A 59 9.66 -0.68 -14.69
C GLY A 59 9.78 -1.04 -13.21
N GLU A 60 11.01 -1.29 -12.77
CA GLU A 60 11.32 -1.66 -11.39
C GLU A 60 11.40 -0.46 -10.46
N VAL A 61 10.86 -0.62 -9.26
CA VAL A 61 10.89 0.40 -8.21
C VAL A 61 11.20 -0.25 -6.87
N VAL A 62 12.10 0.37 -6.12
CA VAL A 62 12.41 -0.01 -4.73
C VAL A 62 11.68 0.95 -3.80
N LEU A 63 10.81 0.40 -2.95
CA LEU A 63 10.00 1.16 -2.00
C LEU A 63 10.49 0.92 -0.57
N HIS A 64 11.16 1.92 0.01
CA HIS A 64 11.59 1.88 1.40
C HIS A 64 10.42 2.18 2.33
N SER A 65 10.15 1.24 3.23
CA SER A 65 8.91 1.17 4.01
C SER A 65 9.03 1.81 5.38
N TRP A 66 7.88 2.12 5.97
CA TRP A 66 7.73 2.65 7.32
C TRP A 66 7.38 1.52 8.29
N SER A 67 7.98 1.53 9.48
CA SER A 67 7.75 0.51 10.53
C SER A 67 6.66 0.91 11.53
N SER A 68 6.37 2.21 11.67
CA SER A 68 5.34 2.70 12.59
C SER A 68 3.95 2.60 11.96
N PHE A 69 3.06 1.84 12.56
CA PHE A 69 1.66 1.72 12.12
C PHE A 69 0.75 2.68 12.91
N PRO A 70 -0.25 3.29 12.26
CA PRO A 70 -1.32 4.00 12.97
C PRO A 70 -2.25 3.00 13.68
N ASP A 71 -3.01 3.50 14.67
CA ASP A 71 -4.01 2.71 15.39
C ASP A 71 -5.22 2.36 14.50
N GLU A 72 -5.58 3.28 13.60
CA GLU A 72 -6.68 3.10 12.64
C GLU A 72 -6.14 2.68 11.27
N LEU A 73 -6.64 1.55 10.77
CA LEU A 73 -6.31 0.99 9.47
C LEU A 73 -7.59 0.69 8.70
N GLU A 74 -7.58 0.96 7.40
CA GLU A 74 -8.67 0.63 6.49
C GLU A 74 -8.36 -0.70 5.80
N GLU A 75 -9.18 -1.72 6.03
CA GLU A 75 -9.00 -3.07 5.45
C GLU A 75 -7.62 -3.74 5.69
N MET A 76 -6.91 -3.37 6.77
CA MET A 76 -5.51 -3.75 7.05
C MET A 76 -4.47 -3.01 6.18
N LEU A 77 -4.80 -1.83 5.69
CA LEU A 77 -3.91 -0.94 4.95
C LEU A 77 -3.91 0.45 5.59
N ASN A 78 -2.90 1.24 5.25
CA ASN A 78 -2.80 2.64 5.68
C ASN A 78 -2.95 3.61 4.49
N PRO A 79 -4.15 3.78 3.92
CA PRO A 79 -4.34 4.67 2.76
C PRO A 79 -4.08 6.16 3.09
N MET A 80 -4.21 6.55 4.36
CA MET A 80 -3.96 7.90 4.84
C MET A 80 -2.48 8.23 5.03
N GLY A 81 -1.59 7.25 4.96
CA GLY A 81 -0.15 7.44 5.11
C GLY A 81 0.47 8.37 4.04
N THR A 82 1.78 8.59 4.08
CA THR A 82 2.51 9.33 3.03
C THR A 82 2.84 8.44 1.82
N VAL A 83 2.95 9.02 0.62
CA VAL A 83 3.45 8.34 -0.59
C VAL A 83 4.97 8.49 -0.75
N GLN A 84 5.60 9.29 0.12
CA GLN A 84 7.05 9.39 0.20
C GLN A 84 7.59 8.14 0.89
N THR A 85 8.64 7.56 0.30
CA THR A 85 9.35 6.43 0.88
C THR A 85 10.21 6.87 2.06
N ASN A 86 10.55 5.94 2.94
CA ASN A 86 11.43 6.20 4.07
C ASN A 86 12.83 6.66 3.58
N PRO A 87 13.37 7.80 4.05
CA PRO A 87 14.68 8.30 3.62
C PRO A 87 15.86 7.48 4.16
N TYR A 88 15.68 6.69 5.21
CA TYR A 88 16.75 5.87 5.82
C TYR A 88 16.91 4.53 5.10
N THR A 89 17.40 4.57 3.86
CA THR A 89 17.39 3.43 2.92
C THR A 89 18.18 2.21 3.42
N GLU A 90 19.28 2.39 4.14
CA GLU A 90 20.14 1.30 4.61
C GLU A 90 19.50 0.45 5.72
N ASN A 91 18.61 1.03 6.51
CA ASN A 91 18.01 0.39 7.69
C ASN A 91 16.52 0.09 7.51
N ALA A 92 15.89 0.63 6.47
CA ALA A 92 14.47 0.45 6.22
C ALA A 92 14.20 -0.87 5.47
N THR A 93 13.09 -1.52 5.79
CA THR A 93 12.59 -2.65 4.98
C THR A 93 12.28 -2.16 3.55
N ALA A 94 12.85 -2.81 2.55
CA ALA A 94 12.63 -2.47 1.14
C ALA A 94 11.70 -3.48 0.46
N LEU A 95 10.71 -2.97 -0.27
CA LEU A 95 9.85 -3.77 -1.15
C LEU A 95 10.22 -3.50 -2.61
N HIS A 96 10.62 -4.54 -3.33
CA HIS A 96 10.92 -4.47 -4.76
C HIS A 96 9.68 -4.84 -5.55
N ILE A 97 9.18 -3.91 -6.36
CA ILE A 97 8.03 -4.13 -7.23
C ILE A 97 8.38 -3.79 -8.67
N ARG A 98 7.62 -4.36 -9.62
CA ARG A 98 7.73 -4.03 -11.02
C ARG A 98 6.36 -3.60 -11.55
N PHE A 99 6.27 -2.37 -12.04
CA PHE A 99 5.13 -1.93 -12.83
C PHE A 99 5.23 -2.51 -14.23
N GLN A 100 4.13 -3.08 -14.72
CA GLN A 100 4.08 -3.64 -16.06
C GLN A 100 4.30 -2.55 -17.12
N GLU A 101 5.15 -2.84 -18.09
CA GLU A 101 5.35 -2.00 -19.26
C GLU A 101 4.33 -2.39 -20.33
N TYR A 102 3.35 -1.51 -20.58
CA TYR A 102 2.28 -1.76 -21.55
C TYR A 102 2.60 -1.25 -22.95
N SER A 103 3.51 -0.28 -23.08
CA SER A 103 3.85 0.38 -24.34
C SER A 103 5.28 0.91 -24.28
N LYS A 104 5.92 0.98 -25.45
CA LYS A 104 7.21 1.68 -25.63
C LYS A 104 7.08 3.19 -25.46
N GLN A 105 5.88 3.73 -25.65
CA GLN A 105 5.59 5.15 -25.47
C GLN A 105 5.01 5.42 -24.08
N PRO A 106 5.31 6.58 -23.47
CA PRO A 106 4.80 6.96 -22.17
C PRO A 106 3.27 7.07 -22.20
N ILE A 107 2.59 6.38 -21.27
CA ILE A 107 1.15 6.47 -21.09
C ILE A 107 0.87 7.57 -20.07
N ASN A 108 0.18 8.63 -20.48
CA ASN A 108 -0.15 9.77 -19.63
C ASN A 108 -1.63 9.77 -19.27
N TYR A 109 -1.94 10.30 -18.09
CA TYR A 109 -3.30 10.59 -17.68
C TYR A 109 -3.92 11.58 -18.69
N PRO A 110 -5.18 11.38 -19.12
CA PRO A 110 -5.81 12.26 -20.10
C PRO A 110 -5.83 13.71 -19.62
N PRO A 111 -5.52 14.69 -20.50
CA PRO A 111 -5.64 16.10 -20.15
C PRO A 111 -7.11 16.44 -19.89
N PHE A 112 -7.32 17.50 -19.11
CA PHE A 112 -8.64 17.86 -18.59
C PHE A 112 -9.71 18.03 -19.68
N ASP A 113 -9.35 18.62 -20.82
CA ASP A 113 -10.27 18.85 -21.94
C ASP A 113 -10.78 17.54 -22.53
N LYS A 114 -9.97 16.47 -22.53
CA LYS A 114 -10.36 15.15 -23.05
C LYS A 114 -11.30 14.42 -22.11
N VAL A 115 -11.15 14.60 -20.79
CA VAL A 115 -12.01 13.96 -19.78
C VAL A 115 -13.45 14.47 -19.86
N ARG A 116 -13.66 15.75 -20.21
CA ARG A 116 -15.01 16.33 -20.29
C ARG A 116 -15.85 15.76 -21.42
N TYR A 117 -15.25 15.51 -22.58
CA TYR A 117 -15.99 14.98 -23.72
C TYR A 117 -16.61 13.62 -23.39
N ASP A 118 -15.89 12.73 -22.71
CA ASP A 118 -16.44 11.44 -22.29
C ASP A 118 -17.53 11.57 -21.23
N SER A 119 -17.39 12.48 -20.26
CA SER A 119 -18.43 12.71 -19.25
C SER A 119 -19.74 13.30 -19.81
N GLN A 120 -19.65 14.17 -20.81
CA GLN A 120 -20.83 14.73 -21.49
C GLN A 120 -21.46 13.71 -22.44
N SER A 121 -20.65 12.84 -23.06
CA SER A 121 -21.13 11.74 -23.88
C SER A 121 -21.90 10.71 -23.06
N MET A 122 -21.40 10.30 -21.88
CA MET A 122 -22.14 9.37 -21.01
C MET A 122 -23.47 9.94 -20.50
N ASN A 123 -23.55 11.24 -20.22
CA ASN A 123 -24.81 11.89 -19.82
C ASN A 123 -25.80 12.09 -20.97
N ALA A 124 -25.38 11.94 -22.22
CA ALA A 124 -26.27 12.01 -23.39
C ALA A 124 -26.88 10.65 -23.76
N TYR A 125 -26.44 9.56 -23.12
CA TYR A 125 -26.94 8.20 -23.31
C TYR A 125 -27.66 7.63 -22.07
N MET A 126 -27.99 8.48 -21.09
CA MET A 126 -28.76 8.15 -19.89
C MET A 126 -30.00 9.05 -19.81
#